data_AF-A0A651FIU3-F1
#
_entry.id   AF-A0A651FIU3-F1
#
_cell.length_a   1.000
_cell.length_b   1.000
_cell.length_c   1.000
_cell.angle_alpha   90.00
_cell.angle_beta   90.00
_cell.angle_gamma   90.00
#
_symmetry.space_group_name_H-M   'P 1'
#
loop_
_entity.id
_entity.type
_entity.pdbx_description
1 polymer ?
#
loop_
_entity_poly.entity_id
_entity_poly.type
_entity_poly.pdbx_seq_one_letter_code
_entity_poly.pdbx_strand_id
1 'polypeptide(L)'
;MAIKTIAKTEFQTEVLGSEKTVLVGFYLPDEKTCDYMQSVLDDFNTAREDKIKTVKIDAAKDGALAAEHGITHVPAILVFKGGKRLDGFEGACTAAELESWVDFVLLKNRENPFSAGAKELQNIFGGAVRGLKNGLTELQNPETPKKLKSYAKDVFESGKLAGKTSAEAAKQKLKKFLGGDKKR
;
A
#
# COMPACT_ATOMS: atom_id res chain seq x y z
N MET A 1 20.86 10.29 -3.72
CA MET A 1 21.02 11.76 -3.55
C MET A 1 20.78 12.18 -2.11
N ALA A 2 21.11 13.42 -1.72
CA ALA A 2 20.80 13.94 -0.38
C ALA A 2 19.28 14.05 -0.17
N ILE A 3 18.81 13.62 1.00
CA ILE A 3 17.38 13.67 1.34
C ILE A 3 16.98 15.12 1.68
N LYS A 4 15.85 15.57 1.15
CA LYS A 4 15.30 16.91 1.45
C LYS A 4 14.78 16.95 2.89
N THR A 5 15.27 17.92 3.67
CA THR A 5 14.64 18.33 4.93
C THR A 5 13.51 19.32 4.61
N ILE A 6 12.31 19.05 5.13
CA ILE A 6 11.13 19.88 4.89
C ILE A 6 10.60 20.46 6.20
N ALA A 7 9.97 21.63 6.12
CA ALA A 7 9.28 22.24 7.25
C ALA A 7 7.80 21.85 7.30
N LYS A 8 7.10 22.14 8.41
CA LYS A 8 5.65 21.91 8.52
C LYS A 8 4.83 22.53 7.38
N THR A 9 5.23 23.70 6.89
CA THR A 9 4.54 24.40 5.79
C THR A 9 4.59 23.63 4.46
N GLU A 10 5.62 22.82 4.25
CA GLU A 10 5.80 22.01 3.04
C GLU A 10 5.21 20.61 3.18
N PHE A 11 4.84 20.17 4.39
CA PHE A 11 4.35 18.81 4.63
C PHE A 11 3.12 18.45 3.76
N GLN A 12 2.20 19.40 3.62
CA GLN A 12 0.99 19.22 2.82
C GLN A 12 1.31 18.91 1.35
N THR A 13 2.27 19.62 0.76
CA THR A 13 2.61 19.50 -0.66
C THR A 13 3.59 18.36 -0.90
N GLU A 14 4.60 18.22 -0.04
CA GLU A 14 5.70 17.28 -0.23
C GLU A 14 5.34 15.85 0.19
N VAL A 15 4.48 15.69 1.20
CA VAL A 15 4.09 14.38 1.76
C VAL A 15 2.66 14.02 1.35
N LEU A 16 1.69 14.85 1.73
CA LEU A 16 0.27 14.49 1.54
C LEU A 16 -0.19 14.61 0.08
N GLY A 17 0.36 15.59 -0.64
CA GLY A 17 0.10 15.79 -2.07
C GLY A 17 0.98 14.95 -3.00
N SER A 18 1.85 14.09 -2.47
CA SER A 18 2.75 13.29 -3.31
C SER A 18 2.03 12.13 -4.00
N GLU A 19 2.30 11.96 -5.29
CA GLU A 19 1.86 10.79 -6.05
C GLU A 19 2.66 9.53 -5.70
N LYS A 20 3.91 9.70 -5.24
CA LYS A 20 4.77 8.61 -4.79
C LYS A 20 4.44 8.20 -3.36
N THR A 21 4.88 7.01 -2.97
CA THR A 21 4.95 6.67 -1.54
C THR A 21 6.03 7.55 -0.91
N VAL A 22 5.72 8.14 0.24
CA VAL A 22 6.62 9.03 0.96
C VAL A 22 7.01 8.43 2.30
N LEU A 23 8.30 8.34 2.55
CA LEU A 23 8.88 8.00 3.84
C LEU A 23 9.29 9.28 4.55
N VAL A 24 8.81 9.49 5.77
CA VAL A 24 9.09 10.70 6.56
C VAL A 24 9.87 10.30 7.79
N GLY A 25 11.12 10.76 7.90
CA GLY A 25 11.97 10.56 9.07
C GLY A 25 11.95 11.79 9.99
N PHE A 26 11.54 11.61 11.24
CA PHE A 26 11.63 12.63 12.29
C PHE A 26 12.90 12.41 13.08
N TYR A 27 13.67 13.47 13.26
CA TYR A 27 14.95 13.44 13.96
C TYR A 27 15.12 14.69 14.84
N LEU A 28 16.05 14.62 15.79
CA LEU A 28 16.58 15.79 16.49
C LEU A 28 18.03 16.04 16.05
N PRO A 29 18.43 17.30 15.89
CA PRO A 29 19.83 17.62 15.65
C PRO A 29 20.68 17.24 16.87
N ASP A 30 21.94 16.88 16.61
CA ASP A 30 22.96 16.59 17.63
C ASP A 30 22.66 15.39 18.56
N GLU A 31 21.74 14.51 18.15
CA GLU A 31 21.44 13.26 18.84
C GLU A 31 22.08 12.08 18.09
N LYS A 32 22.96 11.33 18.78
CA LYS A 32 23.80 10.30 18.15
C LYS A 32 22.99 9.15 17.54
N THR A 33 21.88 8.76 18.17
CA THR A 33 21.01 7.71 17.65
C THR A 33 20.27 8.18 16.38
N CYS A 34 19.95 9.46 16.28
CA CYS A 34 19.40 10.09 15.08
C CYS A 34 20.42 10.15 13.95
N ASP A 35 21.70 10.44 14.20
CA ASP A 35 22.75 10.44 13.16
C ASP A 35 22.92 9.05 12.50
N TYR A 36 22.85 7.99 13.31
CA TYR A 36 22.82 6.62 12.78
C TYR A 36 21.60 6.40 11.87
N MET A 37 20.40 6.74 12.36
CA MET A 37 19.17 6.57 11.58
C MET A 37 19.17 7.42 10.30
N GLN A 38 19.76 8.62 10.33
CA GLN A 38 19.89 9.47 9.16
C GLN A 38 20.76 8.82 8.08
N SER A 39 21.84 8.15 8.47
CA SER A 39 22.71 7.40 7.55
C SER A 39 21.97 6.22 6.92
N VAL A 40 21.21 5.48 7.73
CA VAL A 40 20.35 4.39 7.26
C VAL A 40 19.29 4.90 6.26
N LEU A 41 18.70 6.07 6.52
CA LEU A 41 17.76 6.70 5.58
C LEU A 41 18.43 7.11 4.27
N ASP A 42 19.66 7.65 4.32
CA ASP A 42 20.40 8.08 3.13
C ASP A 42 20.75 6.88 2.22
N ASP A 43 21.13 5.75 2.82
CA ASP A 43 21.36 4.48 2.10
C ASP A 43 20.05 3.98 1.45
N PHE A 44 18.96 3.95 2.21
CA PHE A 44 17.64 3.55 1.71
C PHE A 44 17.17 4.44 0.55
N ASN A 45 17.34 5.76 0.68
CA ASN A 45 16.96 6.72 -0.34
C ASN A 45 17.78 6.52 -1.62
N THR A 46 19.08 6.28 -1.49
CA THR A 46 19.95 6.00 -2.65
C THR A 46 19.52 4.73 -3.39
N ALA A 47 19.02 3.72 -2.68
CA ALA A 47 18.54 2.49 -3.29
C ALA A 47 17.14 2.59 -3.93
N ARG A 48 16.28 3.54 -3.50
CA ARG A 48 14.84 3.54 -3.84
C ARG A 48 14.23 4.89 -4.23
N GLU A 49 15.04 5.92 -4.51
CA GLU A 49 14.56 7.28 -4.88
C GLU A 49 13.63 7.32 -6.10
N ASP A 50 13.73 6.33 -6.99
CA ASP A 50 12.86 6.17 -8.16
C ASP A 50 11.42 5.86 -7.75
N LYS A 51 11.21 5.02 -6.72
CA LYS A 51 9.91 4.50 -6.29
C LYS A 51 9.36 5.18 -5.04
N ILE A 52 10.22 5.52 -4.10
CA ILE A 52 9.85 6.02 -2.78
C ILE A 52 10.57 7.34 -2.58
N LYS A 53 9.79 8.37 -2.26
CA LYS A 53 10.33 9.66 -1.89
C LYS A 53 10.66 9.64 -0.40
N THR A 54 11.86 10.05 -0.03
CA THR A 54 12.25 10.19 1.37
C THR A 54 12.36 11.66 1.73
N VAL A 55 11.88 12.04 2.90
CA VAL A 55 12.03 13.40 3.46
C VAL A 55 12.38 13.31 4.95
N LYS A 56 13.11 14.31 5.46
CA LYS A 56 13.41 14.44 6.90
C LYS A 56 12.70 15.65 7.50
N ILE A 57 12.36 15.58 8.78
CA ILE A 57 11.73 16.65 9.55
C ILE A 57 12.49 16.81 10.87
N ASP A 58 12.92 18.04 11.13
CA ASP A 58 13.55 18.43 12.39
C ASP A 58 12.48 18.61 13.46
N ALA A 59 12.35 17.64 14.36
CA ALA A 59 11.37 17.66 15.43
C ALA A 59 11.65 18.73 16.50
N ALA A 60 12.87 19.30 16.55
CA ALA A 60 13.16 20.42 17.45
C ALA A 60 12.46 21.70 17.00
N LYS A 61 12.30 21.87 15.67
CA LYS A 61 11.62 23.01 15.07
C LYS A 61 10.13 22.75 14.85
N ASP A 62 9.79 21.55 14.39
CA ASP A 62 8.45 21.17 13.99
C ASP A 62 7.81 20.15 14.95
N GLY A 63 8.08 20.28 16.26
CA GLY A 63 7.58 19.34 17.27
C GLY A 63 6.05 19.20 17.32
N ALA A 64 5.31 20.26 16.95
CA ALA A 64 3.86 20.19 16.83
C ALA A 64 3.41 19.21 15.73
N LEU A 65 4.14 19.12 14.61
CA LEU A 65 3.84 18.17 13.53
C LEU A 65 4.12 16.73 13.96
N ALA A 66 5.20 16.51 14.72
CA ALA A 66 5.48 15.21 15.31
C ALA A 66 4.34 14.78 16.25
N ALA A 67 3.90 15.68 17.13
CA ALA A 67 2.78 15.43 18.05
C ALA A 67 1.44 15.18 17.34
N GLU A 68 1.14 15.90 16.25
CA GLU A 68 -0.05 15.67 15.40
C GLU A 68 -0.09 14.24 14.83
N HIS A 69 1.08 13.66 14.57
CA HIS A 69 1.22 12.27 14.14
C HIS A 69 1.45 11.29 15.30
N GLY A 70 1.27 11.72 16.55
CA GLY A 70 1.40 10.86 17.73
C GLY A 70 2.81 10.34 17.96
N ILE A 71 3.83 11.04 17.46
CA ILE A 71 5.23 10.70 17.70
C ILE A 71 5.63 11.20 19.08
N THR A 72 6.06 10.29 19.94
CA THR A 72 6.51 10.59 21.30
C THR A 72 8.02 10.57 21.47
N HIS A 73 8.71 9.74 20.68
CA HIS A 73 10.15 9.56 20.72
C HIS A 73 10.74 9.65 19.32
N VAL A 74 11.93 10.24 19.23
CA VAL A 74 12.76 10.22 18.02
C VAL A 74 13.96 9.28 18.24
N PRO A 75 14.54 8.71 17.17
CA PRO A 75 14.11 8.82 15.77
C PRO A 75 12.76 8.11 15.52
N ALA A 76 11.98 8.62 14.57
CA ALA A 76 10.73 8.00 14.18
C ALA A 76 10.55 8.05 12.67
N ILE A 77 9.89 7.03 12.10
CA ILE A 77 9.66 6.93 10.66
C ILE A 77 8.20 6.64 10.39
N LEU A 78 7.62 7.42 9.49
CA LEU A 78 6.26 7.25 9.01
C LEU A 78 6.25 6.95 7.51
N VAL A 79 5.29 6.13 7.06
CA VAL A 79 5.04 5.87 5.64
C VAL A 79 3.70 6.47 5.25
N PHE A 80 3.70 7.22 4.15
CA PHE A 80 2.51 7.81 3.54
C PHE A 80 2.34 7.34 2.10
N LYS A 81 1.09 7.16 1.68
CA LYS A 81 0.73 6.89 0.28
C LYS A 81 -0.64 7.47 -0.04
N GLY A 82 -0.75 8.22 -1.13
CA GLY A 82 -2.01 8.84 -1.55
C GLY A 82 -2.62 9.75 -0.48
N GLY A 83 -1.78 10.54 0.19
CA GLY A 83 -2.20 11.47 1.25
C GLY A 83 -2.61 10.82 2.58
N LYS A 84 -2.43 9.50 2.74
CA LYS A 84 -2.78 8.79 3.97
C LYS A 84 -1.56 8.15 4.60
N ARG A 85 -1.47 8.22 5.93
CA ARG A 85 -0.49 7.45 6.70
C ARG A 85 -0.86 5.97 6.62
N LEU A 86 0.10 5.15 6.20
CA LEU A 86 -0.04 3.69 6.13
C LEU A 86 0.38 3.03 7.45
N ASP A 87 1.55 3.41 7.96
CA ASP A 87 2.14 2.86 9.17
C ASP A 87 3.27 3.79 9.70
N GLY A 88 3.83 3.47 10.86
CA GLY A 88 5.02 4.11 11.38
C GLY A 88 5.58 3.42 12.62
N PHE A 89 6.86 3.65 12.91
CA PHE A 89 7.51 3.18 14.12
C PHE A 89 8.42 4.26 14.74
N GLU A 90 8.72 4.09 16.02
CA GLU A 90 9.67 4.90 16.78
C GLU A 90 10.85 4.02 17.19
N GLY A 91 12.04 4.62 17.25
CA GLY A 91 13.31 3.94 17.53
C GLY A 91 14.20 3.79 16.31
N ALA A 92 15.47 3.46 16.55
CA ALA A 92 16.44 3.20 15.50
C ALA A 92 16.33 1.74 15.01
N CYS A 93 16.57 1.54 13.73
CA CYS A 93 16.68 0.22 13.12
C CYS A 93 17.81 0.18 12.10
N THR A 94 18.20 -1.03 11.69
CA THR A 94 19.16 -1.24 10.61
C THR A 94 18.52 -0.99 9.24
N ALA A 95 19.34 -0.81 8.19
CA ALA A 95 18.85 -0.65 6.82
C ALA A 95 18.02 -1.86 6.33
N ALA A 96 18.44 -3.07 6.67
CA ALA A 96 17.71 -4.29 6.30
C ALA A 96 16.33 -4.39 6.97
N GLU A 97 16.22 -3.97 8.23
CA GLU A 97 14.95 -3.90 8.95
C GLU A 97 14.04 -2.84 8.36
N LEU A 98 14.58 -1.65 8.03
CA LEU A 98 13.83 -0.58 7.38
C LEU A 98 13.27 -1.05 6.03
N GLU A 99 14.09 -1.67 5.18
CA GLU A 99 13.65 -2.19 3.89
C GLU A 99 12.54 -3.23 4.04
N SER A 100 12.76 -4.21 4.92
CA SER A 100 11.79 -5.29 5.18
C SER A 100 10.46 -4.74 5.70
N TRP A 101 10.52 -3.76 6.60
CA TRP A 101 9.33 -3.12 7.15
C TRP A 101 8.58 -2.31 6.09
N VAL A 102 9.27 -1.51 5.27
CA VAL A 102 8.63 -0.75 4.20
C VAL A 102 7.93 -1.69 3.21
N ASP A 103 8.61 -2.77 2.80
CA ASP A 103 8.03 -3.75 1.90
C ASP A 103 6.80 -4.42 2.52
N PHE A 104 6.88 -4.79 3.79
CA PHE A 104 5.73 -5.33 4.53
C PHE A 104 4.54 -4.36 4.57
N VAL A 105 4.77 -3.09 4.90
CA VAL A 105 3.73 -2.04 4.95
C VAL A 105 3.09 -1.86 3.58
N LEU A 106 3.89 -1.80 2.51
CA LEU A 106 3.39 -1.66 1.14
C LEU A 106 2.62 -2.90 0.67
N LEU A 107 3.05 -4.09 1.07
CA LEU A 107 2.37 -5.34 0.75
C LEU A 107 1.03 -5.48 1.49
N LYS A 108 0.96 -5.04 2.75
CA LYS A 108 -0.28 -5.02 3.55
C LYS A 108 -1.29 -4.02 3.03
N ASN A 109 -0.82 -2.88 2.51
CA ASN A 109 -1.65 -1.77 2.05
C ASN A 109 -1.77 -1.68 0.52
N ARG A 110 -1.36 -2.72 -0.22
CA ARG A 110 -1.65 -2.79 -1.65
C ARG A 110 -3.17 -2.99 -1.82
N GLU A 111 -3.81 -2.10 -2.57
CA GLU A 111 -5.16 -2.37 -3.03
C GLU A 111 -5.13 -3.68 -3.80
N ASN A 112 -5.81 -4.70 -3.28
CA ASN A 112 -5.97 -5.93 -4.03
C ASN A 112 -6.76 -5.56 -5.30
N PRO A 113 -6.26 -5.82 -6.52
CA PRO A 113 -7.05 -5.56 -7.73
C PRO A 113 -8.41 -6.29 -7.70
N PHE A 114 -8.53 -7.36 -6.90
CA PHE A 114 -9.81 -8.00 -6.61
C PHE A 114 -10.75 -7.21 -5.69
N SER A 115 -10.28 -6.31 -4.82
CA SER A 115 -11.18 -5.50 -3.97
C SER A 115 -11.78 -4.33 -4.73
N ALA A 116 -11.01 -3.69 -5.63
CA ALA A 116 -11.52 -2.71 -6.58
C ALA A 116 -12.50 -3.37 -7.56
N GLY A 117 -12.11 -4.52 -8.14
CA GLY A 117 -12.98 -5.34 -8.97
C GLY A 117 -14.21 -5.86 -8.23
N ALA A 118 -14.11 -6.27 -6.97
CA ALA A 118 -15.24 -6.71 -6.16
C ALA A 118 -16.19 -5.56 -5.80
N LYS A 119 -15.68 -4.35 -5.55
CA LYS A 119 -16.50 -3.14 -5.38
C LYS A 119 -17.20 -2.75 -6.67
N GLU A 120 -16.49 -2.79 -7.80
CA GLU A 120 -17.07 -2.51 -9.12
C GLU A 120 -18.13 -3.56 -9.48
N LEU A 121 -17.87 -4.84 -9.21
CA LEU A 121 -18.83 -5.93 -9.36
C LEU A 121 -20.00 -5.79 -8.37
N GLN A 122 -19.80 -5.40 -7.12
CA GLN A 122 -20.91 -5.13 -6.19
C GLN A 122 -21.79 -3.97 -6.65
N ASN A 123 -21.20 -2.92 -7.20
CA ASN A 123 -21.92 -1.78 -7.76
C ASN A 123 -22.67 -2.15 -9.05
N ILE A 124 -22.09 -3.00 -9.89
CA ILE A 124 -22.72 -3.49 -11.13
C ILE A 124 -23.81 -4.52 -10.85
N PHE A 125 -23.61 -5.40 -9.87
CA PHE A 125 -24.51 -6.51 -9.52
C PHE A 125 -25.36 -6.22 -8.28
N GLY A 126 -25.76 -4.95 -8.09
CA GLY A 126 -26.46 -4.39 -6.93
C GLY A 126 -27.63 -5.23 -6.41
N GLY A 127 -27.34 -6.25 -5.59
CA GLY A 127 -28.32 -7.12 -4.94
C GLY A 127 -28.18 -8.63 -5.20
N ALA A 128 -27.40 -9.07 -6.18
CA ALA A 128 -27.28 -10.51 -6.50
C ALA A 128 -26.30 -11.29 -5.58
N VAL A 129 -25.52 -10.57 -4.76
CA VAL A 129 -24.41 -11.11 -3.94
C VAL A 129 -24.88 -11.88 -2.68
N ARG A 130 -26.19 -12.08 -2.47
CA ARG A 130 -26.67 -12.85 -1.30
C ARG A 130 -26.26 -14.33 -1.35
N GLY A 131 -26.01 -14.89 -2.55
CA GLY A 131 -25.50 -16.26 -2.74
C GLY A 131 -23.97 -16.41 -2.75
N LEU A 132 -23.23 -15.30 -2.88
CA LEU A 132 -21.76 -15.28 -2.95
C LEU A 132 -21.09 -15.10 -1.58
N LYS A 133 -21.89 -14.95 -0.52
CA LYS A 133 -21.41 -14.73 0.85
C LYS A 133 -20.55 -15.88 1.37
N ASN A 134 -20.79 -17.10 0.91
CA ASN A 134 -20.03 -18.28 1.33
C ASN A 134 -18.71 -18.46 0.56
N GLY A 135 -18.57 -17.89 -0.64
CA GLY A 135 -17.34 -17.94 -1.42
C GLY A 135 -16.35 -16.81 -1.09
N LEU A 136 -16.86 -15.66 -0.65
CA LEU A 136 -16.05 -14.51 -0.26
C LEU A 136 -15.29 -14.73 1.06
N THR A 137 -15.78 -15.58 1.96
CA THR A 137 -15.08 -15.99 3.19
C THR A 137 -13.89 -16.90 2.94
N GLU A 138 -13.81 -17.61 1.80
CA GLU A 138 -12.61 -18.37 1.42
C GLU A 138 -11.54 -17.51 0.74
N LEU A 139 -11.87 -16.30 0.28
CA LEU A 139 -10.94 -15.38 -0.38
C LEU A 139 -10.09 -14.53 0.57
N GLN A 140 -10.25 -14.71 1.88
CA GLN A 140 -9.42 -14.05 2.90
C GLN A 140 -8.19 -14.87 3.33
N ASN A 141 -8.00 -16.09 2.81
CA ASN A 141 -6.83 -16.91 3.15
C ASN A 141 -5.73 -16.75 2.07
N PRO A 142 -4.48 -16.35 2.41
CA PRO A 142 -3.45 -15.94 1.44
C PRO A 142 -2.82 -17.07 0.61
N GLU A 143 -3.31 -18.30 0.73
CA GLU A 143 -2.80 -19.43 -0.03
C GLU A 143 -3.73 -19.78 -1.20
N THR A 144 -3.11 -19.94 -2.37
CA THR A 144 -3.61 -20.63 -3.58
C THR A 144 -4.42 -19.84 -4.63
N PRO A 145 -3.73 -18.97 -5.41
CA PRO A 145 -4.11 -18.69 -6.81
C PRO A 145 -4.30 -19.95 -7.69
N LYS A 146 -3.92 -21.15 -7.22
CA LYS A 146 -4.17 -22.44 -7.88
C LYS A 146 -5.59 -22.98 -7.70
N LYS A 147 -6.28 -22.72 -6.58
CA LYS A 147 -7.67 -23.18 -6.35
C LYS A 147 -8.72 -22.31 -7.05
N LEU A 148 -8.41 -21.04 -7.29
CA LEU A 148 -9.29 -20.11 -7.99
C LEU A 148 -9.58 -20.55 -9.44
N LYS A 149 -8.60 -21.15 -10.13
CA LYS A 149 -8.75 -21.64 -11.51
C LYS A 149 -9.62 -22.90 -11.60
N SER A 150 -9.53 -23.82 -10.63
CA SER A 150 -10.40 -25.00 -10.61
C SER A 150 -11.81 -24.61 -10.20
N TYR A 151 -11.97 -23.74 -9.19
CA TYR A 151 -13.28 -23.27 -8.74
C TYR A 151 -14.01 -22.45 -9.81
N ALA A 152 -13.32 -21.55 -10.52
CA ALA A 152 -13.90 -20.81 -11.64
C ALA A 152 -14.27 -21.74 -12.82
N LYS A 153 -13.55 -22.85 -13.02
CA LYS A 153 -13.86 -23.87 -14.02
C LYS A 153 -15.09 -24.69 -13.62
N ASP A 154 -15.18 -25.12 -12.37
CA ASP A 154 -16.32 -25.90 -11.85
C ASP A 154 -17.62 -25.07 -11.81
N VAL A 155 -17.54 -23.78 -11.49
CA VAL A 155 -18.70 -22.86 -11.53
C VAL A 155 -19.15 -22.59 -12.98
N PHE A 156 -18.22 -22.64 -13.94
CA PHE A 156 -18.51 -22.50 -15.36
C PHE A 156 -19.13 -23.76 -15.97
N GLU A 157 -18.65 -24.94 -15.56
CA GLU A 157 -19.12 -26.25 -16.04
C GLU A 157 -20.42 -26.70 -15.37
N SER A 158 -20.67 -26.31 -14.11
CA SER A 158 -21.90 -26.68 -13.37
C SER A 158 -23.16 -25.93 -13.81
N GLY A 159 -23.08 -25.03 -14.80
CA GLY A 159 -24.24 -24.35 -15.38
C GLY A 159 -25.06 -23.51 -14.41
N LYS A 160 -24.54 -23.21 -13.21
CA LYS A 160 -25.26 -22.61 -12.09
C LYS A 160 -25.31 -21.08 -12.13
N LEU A 161 -25.35 -20.49 -13.33
CA LEU A 161 -25.66 -19.08 -13.54
C LEU A 161 -27.10 -18.95 -14.04
N ALA A 162 -28.05 -19.03 -13.11
CA ALA A 162 -29.44 -18.70 -13.36
C ALA A 162 -29.57 -17.17 -13.41
N GLY A 163 -29.79 -16.62 -14.61
CA GLY A 163 -30.09 -15.20 -14.79
C GLY A 163 -29.92 -14.76 -16.24
N LYS A 164 -31.04 -14.65 -16.96
CA LYS A 164 -31.14 -14.27 -18.38
C LYS A 164 -30.72 -12.80 -18.60
N THR A 165 -29.42 -12.53 -18.66
CA THR A 165 -28.75 -11.50 -19.49
C THR A 165 -27.31 -11.38 -18.99
N SER A 166 -26.33 -11.41 -19.89
CA SER A 166 -24.89 -11.16 -19.64
C SER A 166 -23.97 -12.36 -19.34
N ALA A 167 -24.37 -13.61 -19.63
CA ALA A 167 -23.39 -14.71 -19.62
C ALA A 167 -22.27 -14.49 -20.67
N GLU A 168 -22.57 -13.89 -21.83
CA GLU A 168 -21.58 -13.53 -22.84
C GLU A 168 -20.77 -12.27 -22.49
N ALA A 169 -21.42 -11.23 -21.98
CA ALA A 169 -20.72 -9.99 -21.62
C ALA A 169 -19.84 -10.16 -20.36
N ALA A 170 -20.23 -11.02 -19.42
CA ALA A 170 -19.36 -11.44 -18.32
C ALA A 170 -18.18 -12.29 -18.82
N LYS A 171 -18.40 -13.22 -19.76
CA LYS A 171 -17.31 -14.00 -20.41
C LYS A 171 -16.32 -13.10 -21.15
N GLN A 172 -16.80 -12.07 -21.86
CA GLN A 172 -15.95 -11.16 -22.62
C GLN A 172 -15.12 -10.24 -21.71
N LYS A 173 -15.71 -9.75 -20.61
CA LYS A 173 -15.00 -8.98 -19.58
C LYS A 173 -14.00 -9.82 -18.80
N LEU A 174 -14.34 -11.06 -18.43
CA LEU A 174 -13.40 -11.99 -17.78
C LEU A 174 -12.26 -12.41 -18.72
N LYS A 175 -12.50 -12.60 -20.02
CA LYS A 175 -11.45 -12.93 -20.99
C LYS A 175 -10.46 -11.77 -21.20
N LYS A 176 -10.93 -10.52 -21.13
CA LYS A 176 -10.06 -9.33 -21.09
C LYS A 176 -9.28 -9.25 -19.76
N PHE A 177 -9.93 -9.54 -18.63
CA PHE A 177 -9.30 -9.47 -17.32
C PHE A 177 -8.27 -10.59 -17.07
N LEU A 178 -8.51 -11.79 -17.58
CA LEU A 178 -7.62 -12.95 -17.47
C LEU A 178 -6.58 -13.05 -18.60
N GLY A 179 -6.77 -12.31 -19.70
CA GLY A 179 -5.93 -12.36 -20.91
C GLY A 179 -4.95 -11.19 -21.10
N GLY A 180 -4.90 -10.24 -20.17
CA GLY A 180 -4.06 -9.05 -20.26
C GLY A 180 -2.67 -9.22 -19.65
N ASP A 181 -1.83 -10.10 -20.22
CA ASP A 181 -0.42 -9.79 -20.48
C ASP A 181 0.23 -10.87 -21.37
N LYS A 182 0.29 -10.58 -22.68
CA LYS A 182 1.36 -11.11 -23.54
C LYS A 182 1.57 -10.16 -24.71
N LYS A 183 2.68 -9.43 -24.61
CA LYS A 183 3.43 -8.71 -25.66
C LYS A 183 2.86 -7.37 -26.12
N ARG A 184 3.61 -6.31 -25.84
CA ARG A 184 4.60 -5.83 -26.81
C ARG A 184 5.81 -5.24 -26.11
#